data_AF-A0A1G5DUK4-F1
#
_entry.id   AF-A0A1G5DUK4-F1
#
_cell.length_a   1.000
_cell.length_b   1.000
_cell.length_c   1.000
_cell.angle_alpha   90.00
_cell.angle_beta   90.00
_cell.angle_gamma   90.00
#
_symmetry.space_group_name_H-M   'P 1'
#
loop_
_entity.id
_entity.type
_entity.pdbx_description
1 polymer ?
#
loop_
_entity_poly.entity_id
_entity_poly.type
_entity_poly.pdbx_seq_one_letter_code
_entity_poly.pdbx_strand_id
1 'polypeptide(L)'
;MKTFSAKPHEVIHDWFVIDAADKVLGRLAAEIAHRLRGKHKPIFTPHVDTGDFIIVINVDKLRVTGNKMEDKTYYRHSGYPGGIYETSFAKMHTRFPERPLEKAVKGMLPKGPLGYAMLKKLKIYAGATHPHAAQQPRQLEVRA
;
A
#
# COMPACT_ATOMS: atom_id res chain seq x y z
N MET A 1 -20.76 -30.39 7.55
CA MET A 1 -20.04 -29.26 8.20
C MET A 1 -19.94 -28.13 7.18
N LYS A 2 -20.30 -26.88 7.54
CA LYS A 2 -20.22 -25.73 6.62
C LYS A 2 -18.95 -24.92 6.90
N THR A 3 -18.29 -24.45 5.85
CA THR A 3 -17.12 -23.58 5.95
C THR A 3 -17.53 -22.21 6.49
N PHE A 4 -16.73 -21.64 7.40
CA PHE A 4 -16.95 -20.30 7.92
C PHE A 4 -16.79 -19.25 6.81
N SER A 5 -17.72 -18.30 6.77
CA SER A 5 -17.66 -17.12 5.89
C SER A 5 -17.90 -15.89 6.76
N ALA A 6 -16.96 -14.97 6.77
CA ALA A 6 -17.08 -13.74 7.55
C ALA A 6 -18.25 -12.90 7.04
N LYS A 7 -18.99 -12.25 7.94
CA LYS A 7 -19.99 -11.25 7.58
C LYS A 7 -19.38 -9.86 7.67
N PRO A 8 -19.69 -8.93 6.76
CA PRO A 8 -19.07 -7.60 6.73
C PRO A 8 -19.16 -6.80 8.05
N HIS A 9 -20.26 -6.92 8.80
CA HIS A 9 -20.47 -6.20 10.05
C HIS A 9 -19.76 -6.82 11.27
N GLU A 10 -19.31 -8.07 11.16
CA GLU A 10 -18.58 -8.78 12.22
C GLU A 10 -17.06 -8.56 12.10
N VAL A 11 -16.61 -7.96 10.99
CA VAL A 11 -15.18 -7.73 10.75
C VAL A 11 -14.69 -6.54 11.58
N ILE A 12 -13.70 -6.80 12.43
CA ILE A 12 -12.96 -5.76 13.14
C ILE A 12 -11.73 -5.37 12.31
N HIS A 13 -11.57 -4.07 12.09
CA HIS A 13 -10.44 -3.48 11.39
C HIS A 13 -9.53 -2.78 12.39
N ASP A 14 -8.31 -3.29 12.53
CA ASP A 14 -7.28 -2.67 13.36
C ASP A 14 -6.52 -1.59 12.58
N TRP A 15 -5.83 -0.72 13.32
CA TRP A 15 -4.95 0.30 12.76
C TRP A 15 -3.50 -0.05 13.06
N PHE A 16 -2.66 -0.03 12.02
CA PHE A 16 -1.23 -0.25 12.15
C PHE A 16 -0.42 0.90 11.55
N VAL A 17 0.75 1.15 12.13
CA VAL A 17 1.76 2.08 11.60
C VAL A 17 3.03 1.31 11.25
N ILE A 18 3.56 1.55 10.06
CA ILE A 18 4.79 0.97 9.55
C ILE A 18 5.76 2.10 9.20
N ASP A 19 7.00 1.98 9.68
CA ASP A 19 8.09 2.84 9.25
C ASP A 19 8.72 2.30 7.95
N ALA A 20 8.73 3.13 6.91
CA ALA A 20 9.30 2.78 5.61
C ALA A 20 10.79 3.13 5.45
N ALA A 21 11.42 3.75 6.46
CA ALA A 21 12.83 4.10 6.41
C ALA A 21 13.72 2.87 6.15
N ASP A 22 14.61 2.99 5.15
CA ASP A 22 15.55 1.95 4.70
C ASP A 22 14.93 0.64 4.21
N LYS A 23 13.60 0.58 4.09
CA LYS A 23 12.87 -0.59 3.61
C LYS A 23 12.90 -0.67 2.09
N VAL A 24 12.97 -1.90 1.58
CA VAL A 24 12.90 -2.16 0.14
C VAL A 24 11.45 -2.06 -0.33
N LEU A 25 11.18 -1.14 -1.26
CA LEU A 25 9.84 -0.81 -1.75
C LEU A 25 8.98 -2.03 -2.09
N GLY A 26 9.53 -2.99 -2.86
CA GLY A 26 8.78 -4.17 -3.30
C GLY A 26 8.40 -5.12 -2.16
N ARG A 27 9.31 -5.32 -1.19
CA ARG A 27 9.07 -6.20 -0.04
C ARG A 27 8.05 -5.57 0.91
N LEU A 28 8.21 -4.28 1.18
CA LEU A 28 7.27 -3.51 1.98
C LEU A 28 5.86 -3.53 1.35
N ALA A 29 5.76 -3.28 0.05
CA ALA A 29 4.48 -3.28 -0.65
C ALA A 29 3.75 -4.63 -0.59
N ALA A 30 4.49 -5.75 -0.67
CA ALA A 30 3.91 -7.09 -0.60
C ALA A 30 3.29 -7.38 0.77
N GLU A 31 3.99 -7.03 1.84
CA GLU A 31 3.51 -7.17 3.22
C GLU A 31 2.31 -6.28 3.50
N ILE A 32 2.35 -5.02 3.04
CA ILE A 32 1.21 -4.10 3.13
C ILE A 32 0.00 -4.69 2.39
N ALA A 33 0.17 -5.16 1.16
CA ALA A 33 -0.92 -5.75 0.38
C ALA A 33 -1.50 -7.00 1.04
N HIS A 34 -0.66 -7.83 1.68
CA HIS A 34 -1.11 -9.00 2.44
C HIS A 34 -2.00 -8.61 3.63
N ARG A 35 -1.61 -7.55 4.35
CA ARG A 35 -2.38 -7.01 5.49
C ARG A 35 -3.67 -6.31 5.05
N LEU A 36 -3.63 -5.47 4.02
CA LEU A 36 -4.79 -4.79 3.44
C LEU A 36 -5.85 -5.77 2.90
N ARG A 37 -5.43 -6.95 2.44
CA ARG A 37 -6.34 -8.02 2.03
C ARG A 37 -6.93 -8.83 3.20
N GLY A 38 -6.37 -8.71 4.40
CA GLY A 38 -6.79 -9.52 5.56
C GLY A 38 -6.29 -10.97 5.55
N LYS A 39 -5.36 -11.33 4.65
CA LYS A 39 -4.88 -12.72 4.50
C LYS A 39 -4.11 -13.26 5.71
N HIS A 40 -3.68 -12.38 6.60
CA HIS A 40 -3.03 -12.73 7.84
C HIS A 40 -4.04 -13.15 8.94
N LYS A 41 -5.34 -12.87 8.75
CA LYS A 41 -6.39 -13.26 9.68
C LYS A 41 -6.99 -14.62 9.27
N PRO A 42 -7.33 -15.50 10.23
CA PRO A 42 -7.95 -16.80 9.94
C PRO A 42 -9.38 -16.68 9.38
N ILE A 43 -10.02 -15.52 9.56
CA ILE A 43 -11.37 -15.21 9.05
C ILE A 43 -11.40 -14.76 7.58
N PHE A 44 -10.26 -14.85 6.87
CA PHE A 44 -10.14 -14.37 5.50
C PHE A 44 -11.22 -14.97 4.60
N THR A 45 -12.02 -14.08 4.01
CA THR A 45 -13.11 -14.44 3.11
C THR A 45 -12.93 -13.63 1.81
N PRO A 46 -12.74 -14.25 0.64
CA PRO A 46 -12.30 -13.53 -0.57
C PRO A 46 -13.22 -12.41 -1.06
N HIS A 47 -14.52 -12.51 -0.81
CA HIS A 47 -15.54 -11.56 -1.25
C HIS A 47 -15.87 -10.50 -0.19
N VAL A 48 -15.26 -10.58 1.00
CA VAL A 48 -15.48 -9.64 2.10
C VAL A 48 -14.17 -8.94 2.43
N ASP A 49 -14.26 -7.64 2.69
CA ASP A 49 -13.11 -6.88 3.13
C ASP A 49 -12.78 -7.19 4.59
N THR A 50 -11.70 -7.94 4.83
CA THR A 50 -11.26 -8.38 6.16
C THR A 50 -9.96 -7.72 6.64
N GLY A 51 -9.34 -6.89 5.78
CA GLY A 51 -8.03 -6.30 6.06
C GLY A 51 -8.07 -5.08 6.97
N ASP A 52 -6.89 -4.64 7.38
CA ASP A 52 -6.71 -3.56 8.36
C ASP A 52 -6.36 -2.22 7.72
N PHE A 53 -6.42 -1.16 8.52
CA PHE A 53 -5.89 0.14 8.15
C PHE A 53 -4.39 0.15 8.35
N ILE A 54 -3.66 0.54 7.29
CA ILE A 54 -2.21 0.60 7.30
C ILE A 54 -1.79 2.03 7.05
N ILE A 55 -1.10 2.61 8.02
CA ILE A 55 -0.42 3.90 7.92
C ILE A 55 1.06 3.62 7.67
N VAL A 56 1.64 4.28 6.67
CA VAL A 56 3.06 4.21 6.36
C VAL A 56 3.66 5.60 6.51
N ILE A 57 4.76 5.70 7.27
CA ILE A 57 5.51 6.94 7.52
C ILE A 57 6.94 6.82 6.96
N ASN A 58 7.64 7.95 6.84
CA ASN A 58 9.03 8.04 6.30
C ASN A 58 9.19 7.42 4.90
N VAL A 59 8.18 7.62 4.07
CA VAL A 59 8.15 7.01 2.72
C VAL A 59 9.18 7.68 1.81
N ASP A 60 9.59 8.90 2.12
CA ASP A 60 10.71 9.62 1.49
C ASP A 60 12.04 8.87 1.58
N LYS A 61 12.25 8.06 2.63
CA LYS A 61 13.47 7.28 2.90
C LYS A 61 13.41 5.84 2.37
N LEU A 62 12.47 5.54 1.48
CA LEU A 62 12.37 4.22 0.86
C LEU A 62 13.57 3.89 -0.01
N ARG A 63 14.01 2.63 0.05
CA ARG A 63 15.09 2.12 -0.80
C ARG A 63 14.55 1.33 -1.98
N VAL A 64 15.18 1.54 -3.14
CA VAL A 64 15.09 0.63 -4.29
C VAL A 64 16.46 0.02 -4.56
N THR A 65 16.50 -1.22 -5.04
CA THR A 65 17.74 -1.98 -5.27
C THR A 65 18.24 -1.81 -6.70
N GLY A 66 19.56 -1.78 -6.90
CA GLY A 66 20.18 -1.62 -8.23
C GLY A 66 19.93 -0.24 -8.83
N ASN A 67 20.02 -0.13 -10.15
CA ASN A 67 19.88 1.15 -10.88
C ASN A 67 18.43 1.62 -11.07
N LYS A 68 17.48 1.01 -10.33
CA LYS A 68 16.04 1.28 -10.46
C LYS A 68 15.64 2.70 -10.11
N MET A 69 16.48 3.48 -9.42
CA MET A 69 16.18 4.90 -9.20
C MET A 69 16.09 5.67 -10.52
N GLU A 70 16.93 5.32 -11.49
CA GLU A 70 17.03 6.01 -12.78
C GLU A 70 16.28 5.24 -13.87
N ASP A 71 16.47 3.91 -13.93
CA ASP A 71 15.96 3.07 -15.01
C ASP A 71 14.44 2.82 -14.92
N LYS A 72 13.84 2.97 -13.74
CA LYS A 72 12.42 2.65 -13.57
C LYS A 72 11.56 3.80 -14.07
N THR A 73 10.98 3.62 -15.24
CA THR A 73 10.04 4.57 -15.84
C THR A 73 8.59 4.18 -15.56
N TYR A 74 7.78 5.18 -15.17
CA TYR A 74 6.33 5.09 -15.05
C TYR A 74 5.69 5.77 -16.25
N TYR A 75 4.83 5.03 -16.95
CA TYR A 75 4.08 5.54 -18.09
C TYR A 75 2.64 5.87 -17.71
N ARG A 76 2.08 6.91 -18.32
CA ARG A 76 0.65 7.18 -18.38
C ARG A 76 0.29 7.71 -19.75
N HIS A 77 -0.92 7.45 -20.22
CA HIS A 77 -1.41 7.94 -21.50
C HIS A 77 -2.56 8.92 -21.28
N SER A 78 -2.64 10.00 -22.07
CA SER A 78 -3.76 10.95 -22.00
C SER A 78 -5.01 10.51 -22.77
N GLY A 79 -4.86 9.60 -23.74
CA GLY A 79 -5.93 9.16 -24.64
C GLY A 79 -5.83 9.74 -26.06
N TYR A 80 -5.02 10.79 -26.27
CA TYR A 80 -4.80 11.42 -27.57
C TYR A 80 -3.58 10.83 -28.29
N PRO A 81 -3.50 10.89 -29.64
CA PRO A 81 -2.30 10.50 -30.39
C PRO A 81 -1.04 11.22 -29.87
N GLY A 82 0.05 10.48 -29.66
CA GLY A 82 1.30 11.02 -29.07
C GLY A 82 1.22 11.34 -27.57
N GLY A 83 0.13 10.97 -26.89
CA GLY A 83 -0.14 11.33 -25.50
C GLY A 83 0.56 10.50 -24.42
N ILE A 84 1.72 9.89 -24.72
CA ILE A 84 2.50 9.10 -23.75
C ILE A 84 3.32 10.06 -22.88
N TYR A 85 3.11 9.98 -21.56
CA TYR A 85 3.93 10.67 -20.58
C TYR A 85 4.74 9.65 -19.80
N GLU A 86 6.03 9.94 -19.67
CA GLU A 86 6.96 9.14 -18.90
C GLU A 86 7.49 9.92 -17.68
N THR A 87 7.77 9.21 -16.60
CA THR A 87 8.35 9.80 -15.39
C THR A 87 9.22 8.75 -14.72
N SER A 88 10.51 9.04 -14.52
CA SER A 88 11.41 8.15 -13.79
C SER A 88 11.05 8.06 -12.30
N PHE A 89 11.51 7.01 -11.64
CA PHE A 89 11.31 6.82 -10.21
C PHE A 89 11.88 7.99 -9.42
N ALA A 90 13.13 8.41 -9.67
CA ALA A 90 13.74 9.56 -8.99
C ALA A 90 12.89 10.84 -9.09
N LYS A 91 12.40 11.17 -10.29
CA LYS A 91 11.54 12.35 -10.51
C LYS A 91 10.20 12.21 -9.78
N MET A 92 9.59 11.02 -9.80
CA MET A 92 8.33 10.78 -9.09
C MET A 92 8.49 10.87 -7.59
N HIS A 93 9.55 10.25 -7.06
CA HIS A 93 9.85 10.18 -5.64
C HIS A 93 10.13 11.56 -5.05
N THR A 94 10.87 12.40 -5.78
CA THR A 94 11.16 13.78 -5.36
C THR A 94 9.90 14.64 -5.30
N ARG A 95 9.01 14.53 -6.30
CA ARG A 95 7.81 15.37 -6.39
C ARG A 95 6.65 14.86 -5.52
N PHE A 96 6.49 13.55 -5.45
CA PHE A 96 5.39 12.87 -4.77
C PHE A 96 5.89 11.52 -4.21
N PRO A 97 6.57 11.53 -3.05
CA PRO A 97 7.21 10.34 -2.48
C PRO A 97 6.23 9.20 -2.17
N GLU A 98 4.95 9.52 -1.99
CA GLU A 98 3.91 8.54 -1.68
C GLU A 98 3.52 7.66 -2.88
N ARG A 99 3.58 8.21 -4.10
CA ARG A 99 3.04 7.58 -5.31
C ARG A 99 3.74 6.29 -5.71
N PRO A 100 5.08 6.16 -5.63
CA PRO A 100 5.75 4.91 -5.96
C PRO A 100 5.25 3.73 -5.11
N LEU A 101 5.09 3.94 -3.80
CA LEU A 101 4.58 2.92 -2.89
C LEU A 101 3.09 2.64 -3.14
N GLU A 102 2.28 3.69 -3.29
CA GLU A 102 0.85 3.55 -3.61
C GLU A 102 0.63 2.72 -4.88
N LYS A 103 1.37 3.02 -5.96
CA LYS A 103 1.29 2.28 -7.22
C LYS A 103 1.71 0.82 -7.07
N ALA A 104 2.77 0.56 -6.29
CA ALA A 104 3.23 -0.80 -6.04
C ALA A 104 2.17 -1.61 -5.30
N VAL A 105 1.61 -1.07 -4.21
CA VAL A 105 0.56 -1.73 -3.43
C VAL A 105 -0.72 -1.91 -4.26
N LYS A 106 -1.16 -0.87 -4.98
CA LYS A 106 -2.32 -0.94 -5.87
C LYS A 106 -2.18 -2.03 -6.92
N GLY A 107 -0.98 -2.25 -7.47
CA GLY A 107 -0.69 -3.32 -8.41
C GLY A 107 -0.79 -4.73 -7.81
N MET A 108 -0.65 -4.87 -6.49
CA MET A 108 -0.70 -6.14 -5.75
C MET A 108 -2.09 -6.47 -5.20
N LEU A 109 -3.05 -5.55 -5.27
CA LEU A 109 -4.43 -5.74 -4.83
C LEU A 109 -5.33 -6.29 -5.96
N PRO A 110 -6.44 -6.99 -5.62
CA PRO A 110 -7.42 -7.42 -6.62
C PRO A 110 -7.96 -6.25 -7.44
N LYS A 111 -8.08 -6.41 -8.76
CA LYS A 111 -8.67 -5.37 -9.62
C LYS A 111 -10.20 -5.43 -9.47
N GLY A 112 -10.81 -4.34 -9.00
CA GLY A 112 -12.26 -4.24 -8.87
C GLY A 112 -12.68 -3.38 -7.68
N PRO A 113 -14.01 -3.23 -7.45
CA PRO A 113 -14.56 -2.38 -6.40
C PRO A 113 -14.00 -2.69 -5.00
N LEU A 114 -13.87 -3.99 -4.68
CA LEU A 114 -13.32 -4.46 -3.42
C LEU A 114 -11.85 -4.04 -3.23
N GLY A 115 -11.02 -4.18 -4.27
CA GLY A 115 -9.62 -3.76 -4.19
C GLY A 115 -9.45 -2.26 -4.06
N TYR A 116 -10.34 -1.46 -4.69
CA TYR A 116 -10.37 -0.02 -4.47
C TYR A 116 -10.78 0.35 -3.05
N ALA A 117 -11.73 -0.39 -2.44
CA ALA A 117 -12.09 -0.22 -1.04
C ALA A 117 -10.91 -0.57 -0.11
N MET A 118 -10.21 -1.67 -0.36
CA MET A 118 -9.00 -2.05 0.37
C MET A 118 -7.91 -0.98 0.26
N LEU A 119 -7.66 -0.44 -0.94
CA LEU A 119 -6.65 0.59 -1.15
C LEU A 119 -6.95 1.87 -0.36
N LYS A 120 -8.22 2.25 -0.17
CA LYS A 120 -8.60 3.43 0.63
C LYS A 120 -8.17 3.34 2.10
N LYS A 121 -7.90 2.13 2.60
CA LYS A 121 -7.42 1.89 3.97
C LYS A 121 -5.91 2.08 4.13
N LEU A 122 -5.19 2.19 3.01
CA LEU A 122 -3.79 2.59 3.02
C LEU A 122 -3.67 4.10 3.18
N LYS A 123 -2.85 4.54 4.13
CA LYS A 123 -2.48 5.93 4.36
C LYS A 123 -0.96 6.02 4.26
N ILE A 124 -0.46 6.93 3.45
CA ILE A 124 0.97 7.05 3.15
C ILE A 124 1.35 8.48 3.45
N TYR A 125 2.44 8.66 4.19
CA TYR A 125 2.98 9.97 4.55
C TYR A 125 4.46 10.01 4.24
N ALA A 126 4.88 11.12 3.64
CA ALA A 126 6.30 11.35 3.37
C ALA A 126 7.12 11.39 4.67
N GLY A 127 6.68 12.16 5.68
CA GLY A 127 7.41 12.34 6.93
C GLY A 127 7.05 11.32 8.03
N ALA A 128 7.60 11.54 9.22
CA ALA A 128 7.43 10.67 10.39
C ALA A 128 6.06 10.78 11.08
N THR A 129 5.31 11.85 10.80
CA THR A 129 4.06 12.17 11.51
C THR A 129 2.83 11.86 10.68
N HIS A 130 1.77 11.37 11.33
CA HIS A 130 0.46 11.17 10.73
C HIS A 130 -0.66 11.80 11.59
N PRO A 131 -1.76 12.28 10.99
CA PRO A 131 -2.88 12.90 11.72
C PRO A 131 -3.76 11.89 12.48
N HIS A 132 -3.56 10.58 12.29
CA HIS A 132 -4.45 9.52 12.80
C HIS A 132 -4.19 9.08 14.26
N ALA A 133 -3.68 9.97 15.11
CA ALA A 133 -3.37 9.63 16.52
C ALA A 133 -4.61 9.15 17.31
N ALA A 134 -5.80 9.67 17.01
CA ALA A 134 -7.04 9.29 17.67
C ALA A 134 -7.43 7.81 17.47
N GLN A 135 -6.89 7.15 16.44
CA GLN A 135 -7.17 5.74 16.13
C GLN A 135 -6.26 4.77 16.87
N GLN A 136 -5.33 5.27 17.69
CA GLN A 136 -4.37 4.47 18.48
C GLN A 136 -3.70 3.35 17.67
N PRO A 137 -3.05 3.66 16.53
CA PRO A 137 -2.45 2.65 15.70
C PRO A 137 -1.33 1.90 16.42
N ARG A 138 -1.28 0.59 16.21
CA ARG A 138 -0.22 -0.27 16.76
C ARG A 138 0.98 -0.28 15.82
N GLN A 139 2.19 -0.22 16.37
CA GLN A 139 3.39 -0.33 15.55
C GLN A 139 3.51 -1.76 15.00
N LEU A 140 3.72 -1.88 13.69
CA LEU A 140 3.94 -3.15 13.01
C LEU A 140 5.36 -3.19 12.44
N GLU A 141 6.19 -4.05 13.01
CA GLU A 141 7.52 -4.31 12.45
C GLU A 141 7.40 -5.22 11.23
N VAL A 142 7.85 -4.71 10.08
CA VAL A 142 7.96 -5.48 8.86
C VAL A 142 9.42 -5.89 8.65
N ARG A 143 9.66 -7.20 8.56
CA ARG A 143 10.96 -7.78 8.14
C ARG A 143 11.14 -7.61 6.63
N ALA A 144 11.20 -6.37 6.16
CA ALA A 144 11.50 -5.99 4.78
C ALA A 144 12.95 -5.50 4.65
#